data_AF-A0A2C1JUH4-F1
#
_entry.id   AF-A0A2C1JUH4-F1
#
_cell.length_a   1.000
_cell.length_b   1.000
_cell.length_c   1.000
_cell.angle_alpha   90.00
_cell.angle_beta   90.00
_cell.angle_gamma   90.00
#
_symmetry.space_group_name_H-M   'P 1'
#
loop_
_entity.id
_entity.type
_entity.pdbx_description
1 polymer ?
#
loop_
_entity_poly.entity_id
_entity_poly.type
_entity_poly.pdbx_seq_one_letter_code
_entity_poly.pdbx_strand_id
1 'polypeptide(L)'
;FMRMKEDHMRNGQLKPGYNVQTGTEGQFITGFSLHQRAGDPGCLIPHLQHLEEHGVKPEKIVADSGYGSEENYDFLEREGRTAYIKYNTFD
;
A
#
# COMPACT_ATOMS: atom_id res chain seq x y z
N PHE A 1 14.95 -4.51 6.47
CA PHE A 1 15.88 -3.41 6.17
C PHE A 1 15.54 -2.84 4.80
N MET A 2 15.68 -1.53 4.59
CA MET A 2 15.30 -0.84 3.35
C MET A 2 16.37 0.15 2.93
N ARG A 3 16.45 0.43 1.62
CA ARG A 3 17.26 1.53 1.11
C ARG A 3 16.48 2.82 1.32
N MET A 4 16.96 3.67 2.22
CA MET A 4 16.32 4.95 2.49
C MET A 4 16.61 5.94 1.35
N LYS A 5 15.67 6.85 1.08
CA LYS A 5 15.89 7.97 0.14
C LYS A 5 17.09 8.82 0.59
N GLU A 6 17.19 9.05 1.90
CA GLU A 6 18.33 9.71 2.52
C GLU A 6 19.48 8.71 2.74
N ASP A 7 20.42 8.73 1.81
CA ASP A 7 21.69 8.02 1.91
C ASP A 7 22.84 9.01 2.15
N HIS A 8 22.91 9.55 3.37
CA HIS A 8 23.96 10.50 3.78
C HIS A 8 25.37 10.00 3.51
N MET A 9 25.61 8.69 3.67
CA MET A 9 26.92 8.08 3.47
C MET A 9 27.17 7.67 2.01
N ARG A 10 26.14 7.77 1.14
CA ARG A 10 26.13 7.35 -0.27
C ARG A 10 26.68 5.94 -0.49
N ASN A 11 26.55 5.08 0.52
CA ASN A 11 27.12 3.74 0.53
C ASN A 11 26.08 2.65 0.25
N GLY A 12 24.82 3.02 0.01
CA GLY A 12 23.72 2.10 -0.28
C GLY A 12 23.36 1.19 0.89
N GLN A 13 23.80 1.50 2.11
CA GLN A 13 23.55 0.66 3.27
C GLN A 13 22.04 0.60 3.57
N LEU A 14 21.52 -0.61 3.70
CA LEU A 14 20.14 -0.81 4.12
C LEU A 14 20.01 -0.46 5.61
N LYS A 15 18.97 0.31 5.95
CA LYS A 15 18.66 0.71 7.33
C LYS A 15 17.37 0.02 7.80
N PRO A 16 17.19 -0.19 9.11
CA PRO A 16 15.89 -0.58 9.62
C PRO A 16 14.89 0.53 9.27
N GLY A 17 13.73 0.13 8.78
CA GLY A 17 12.69 1.06 8.37
C GLY A 17 11.39 0.31 8.16
N TYR A 18 10.29 1.04 8.17
CA TYR A 18 8.95 0.54 7.91
C TYR A 18 8.27 1.41 6.85
N ASN A 19 7.49 0.76 5.99
CA ASN A 19 6.54 1.42 5.11
C ASN A 19 5.19 1.47 5.85
N VAL A 20 4.77 2.69 6.20
CA VAL A 20 3.50 2.94 6.89
C VAL A 20 2.43 3.14 5.84
N GLN A 21 1.38 2.35 5.93
CA GLN A 21 0.20 2.45 5.08
C GLN A 21 -0.92 3.08 5.89
N THR A 22 -1.65 4.03 5.33
CA THR A 22 -2.72 4.74 6.03
C THR A 22 -3.96 4.84 5.14
N GLY A 23 -5.07 4.30 5.63
CA GLY A 23 -6.38 4.41 5.02
C GLY A 23 -7.08 5.68 5.49
N THR A 24 -7.70 6.41 4.57
CA THR A 24 -8.50 7.59 4.90
C THR A 24 -9.84 7.58 4.17
N GLU A 25 -10.87 8.07 4.83
CA GLU A 25 -12.22 8.21 4.27
C GLU A 25 -12.90 9.42 4.90
N GLY A 26 -13.53 10.28 4.09
CA GLY A 26 -14.31 11.41 4.61
C GLY A 26 -13.52 12.37 5.52
N GLN A 27 -12.23 12.58 5.25
CA GLN A 27 -11.29 13.37 6.08
C GLN A 27 -10.92 12.72 7.44
N PHE A 28 -11.23 11.45 7.65
CA PHE A 28 -10.81 10.68 8.82
C PHE A 28 -9.78 9.61 8.45
N ILE A 29 -8.91 9.28 9.40
CA ILE A 29 -8.05 8.09 9.32
C ILE A 29 -8.90 6.89 9.72
N THR A 30 -9.02 5.91 8.84
CA THR A 30 -9.80 4.68 9.08
C THR A 30 -8.93 3.53 9.60
N GLY A 31 -7.62 3.61 9.39
CA GLY A 31 -6.65 2.72 10.01
C GLY A 31 -5.26 2.84 9.39
N PHE A 32 -4.30 2.11 9.96
CA PHE A 32 -2.92 2.08 9.47
C PHE A 32 -2.33 0.68 9.60
N SER A 33 -1.27 0.40 8.85
CA SER A 33 -0.49 -0.84 9.01
C SER A 33 1.00 -0.59 8.74
N LEU A 34 1.85 -1.42 9.33
CA LEU A 34 3.32 -1.31 9.22
C LEU A 34 3.89 -2.49 8.44
N HIS A 35 4.66 -2.20 7.39
CA HIS A 35 5.25 -3.20 6.52
C HIS A 35 6.76 -3.09 6.50
N GLN A 36 7.47 -4.21 6.56
CA GLN A 36 8.91 -4.26 6.34
C GLN A 36 9.25 -4.48 4.86
N ARG A 37 8.59 -3.72 3.97
CA ARG A 37 8.73 -3.83 2.50
C ARG A 37 9.00 -2.45 1.91
N ALA A 38 9.97 -2.38 0.98
CA ALA A 38 10.34 -1.12 0.34
C ALA A 38 9.37 -0.69 -0.78
N GLY A 39 8.70 -1.64 -1.42
CA GLY A 39 7.75 -1.38 -2.49
C GLY A 39 6.30 -1.43 -2.01
N ASP A 40 5.48 -0.57 -2.60
CA ASP A 40 4.06 -0.41 -2.29
C ASP A 40 3.15 -1.55 -2.82
N PRO A 41 3.41 -2.23 -3.97
CA PRO A 41 2.47 -3.22 -4.51
C PRO A 41 2.12 -4.30 -3.49
N GLY A 42 3.12 -4.81 -2.78
CA GLY A 42 2.92 -5.87 -1.79
C GLY A 42 2.27 -5.39 -0.48
N CYS A 43 1.99 -4.10 -0.29
CA CYS A 43 1.44 -3.59 0.96
C CYS A 43 -0.09 -3.47 0.94
N LEU A 44 -0.72 -3.44 -0.24
CA LEU A 44 -2.16 -3.19 -0.38
C LEU A 44 -3.02 -4.28 0.26
N ILE A 45 -2.88 -5.53 -0.20
CA ILE A 45 -3.71 -6.66 0.25
C ILE A 45 -3.58 -6.85 1.77
N PRO A 46 -2.37 -6.92 2.36
CA PRO A 46 -2.24 -7.04 3.80
C PRO A 46 -2.83 -5.84 4.56
N HIS A 47 -2.74 -4.62 4.00
CA HIS A 47 -3.36 -3.45 4.62
C HIS A 47 -4.89 -3.54 4.62
N LEU A 48 -5.51 -3.92 3.51
CA LEU A 48 -6.97 -4.05 3.40
C LEU A 48 -7.51 -5.16 4.32
N GLN A 49 -6.84 -6.30 4.38
CA GLN A 49 -7.18 -7.38 5.30
C GLN A 49 -7.11 -6.91 6.76
N HIS A 50 -6.06 -6.17 7.12
CA HIS A 50 -5.94 -5.59 8.46
C HIS A 50 -7.07 -4.60 8.79
N LEU A 51 -7.48 -3.75 7.84
CA LEU A 51 -8.62 -2.86 8.03
C LEU A 51 -9.93 -3.63 8.23
N GLU A 52 -10.15 -4.71 7.48
CA GLU A 52 -11.34 -5.56 7.60
C GLU A 52 -11.43 -6.24 8.96
N GLU A 53 -10.30 -6.75 9.48
CA GLU A 53 -10.21 -7.31 10.83
C GLU A 53 -10.63 -6.32 11.92
N HIS A 54 -10.49 -5.01 11.65
CA HIS A 54 -10.86 -3.92 12.54
C HIS A 54 -12.21 -3.27 12.18
N GLY A 55 -13.01 -3.92 11.33
CA GLY A 55 -14.37 -3.50 10.99
C GLY A 55 -14.46 -2.45 9.88
N VAL A 56 -13.38 -2.19 9.14
CA VAL A 56 -13.34 -1.21 8.05
C VAL A 56 -13.25 -1.94 6.71
N LYS A 57 -14.33 -1.89 5.92
CA LYS A 57 -14.43 -2.58 4.62
C LYS A 57 -14.74 -1.58 3.48
N PRO A 58 -13.73 -0.93 2.88
CA PRO A 58 -13.95 0.06 1.82
C PRO A 58 -14.33 -0.58 0.48
N GLU A 59 -15.45 -0.17 -0.11
CA GLU A 59 -15.91 -0.70 -1.41
C GLU A 59 -15.09 -0.18 -2.60
N LYS A 60 -14.54 1.04 -2.46
CA LYS A 60 -13.75 1.72 -3.48
C LYS A 60 -12.34 1.96 -2.96
N ILE A 61 -11.35 1.42 -3.66
CA ILE A 61 -9.94 1.55 -3.29
C ILE A 61 -9.29 2.58 -4.19
N VAL A 62 -8.86 3.69 -3.61
CA VAL A 62 -8.09 4.74 -4.29
C VAL A 62 -6.68 4.70 -3.75
N ALA A 63 -5.69 4.55 -4.63
CA ALA A 63 -4.28 4.52 -4.25
C ALA A 63 -3.41 5.08 -5.37
N ASP A 64 -2.16 5.41 -5.07
CA ASP A 64 -1.21 5.85 -6.09
C ASP A 64 -0.83 4.70 -7.05
N SER A 65 -0.15 5.04 -8.15
CA SER A 65 0.24 4.05 -9.16
C SER A 65 1.26 3.03 -8.66
N GLY A 66 1.95 3.29 -7.55
CA GLY A 66 2.86 2.36 -6.89
C GLY A 66 2.16 1.10 -6.40
N TYR A 67 0.84 1.13 -6.16
CA TYR A 67 0.05 -0.05 -5.84
C TYR A 67 -0.49 -0.79 -7.07
N GLY A 68 -0.28 -0.28 -8.28
CA GLY A 68 -0.75 -0.91 -9.51
C GLY A 68 0.05 -2.18 -9.82
N SER A 69 -0.56 -3.35 -9.58
CA SER A 69 -0.04 -4.67 -9.94
C SER A 69 -1.16 -5.64 -10.27
N GLU A 70 -0.92 -6.58 -11.19
CA GLU A 70 -1.87 -7.65 -11.55
C GLU A 70 -2.45 -8.36 -10.33
N GLU A 71 -1.59 -8.71 -9.36
CA GLU A 71 -2.00 -9.35 -8.10
C GLU A 71 -3.01 -8.51 -7.31
N ASN A 72 -2.81 -7.19 -7.24
CA ASN A 72 -3.73 -6.30 -6.53
C ASN A 72 -5.06 -6.15 -7.29
N TYR A 73 -5.04 -6.10 -8.61
CA TYR A 73 -6.26 -6.01 -9.41
C TYR A 73 -7.10 -7.29 -9.31
N ASP A 74 -6.48 -8.47 -9.45
CA ASP A 74 -7.15 -9.78 -9.33
C ASP A 74 -7.75 -9.97 -7.92
N PHE A 75 -7.03 -9.56 -6.87
CA PHE A 75 -7.57 -9.57 -5.50
C PHE A 75 -8.81 -8.68 -5.36
N LEU A 76 -8.73 -7.43 -5.81
CA LEU A 76 -9.83 -6.47 -5.69
C LEU A 76 -11.06 -6.89 -6.51
N GLU A 77 -10.85 -7.45 -7.69
CA GLU A 77 -11.92 -7.99 -8.53
C GLU A 77 -12.63 -9.17 -7.85
N ARG A 78 -11.88 -10.12 -7.29
CA ARG A 78 -12.43 -11.26 -6.54
C ARG A 78 -13.22 -10.83 -5.31
N GLU A 79 -12.77 -9.80 -4.61
CA GLU A 79 -13.46 -9.21 -3.46
C GLU A 79 -14.64 -8.29 -3.84
N GLY A 80 -14.90 -8.09 -5.15
CA GLY A 80 -15.97 -7.22 -5.63
C GLY A 80 -15.75 -5.74 -5.31
N ARG A 81 -14.49 -5.31 -5.15
CA ARG A 81 -14.10 -3.93 -4.81
C ARG A 81 -13.68 -3.16 -6.06
N THR A 82 -14.09 -1.91 -6.15
CA THR A 82 -13.72 -1.06 -7.30
C THR A 82 -12.32 -0.49 -7.10
N ALA A 83 -11.41 -0.77 -8.03
CA ALA A 83 -10.05 -0.25 -8.02
C ALA A 83 -9.92 1.06 -8.83
N TYR A 84 -9.56 2.14 -8.15
CA TYR A 84 -9.13 3.41 -8.75
C TYR A 84 -7.61 3.57 -8.55
N ILE A 85 -6.86 2.66 -9.17
CA ILE A 85 -5.40 2.56 -9.05
C ILE A 85 -4.82 2.54 -10.46
N LYS A 86 -4.00 3.55 -10.81
CA LYS A 86 -3.33 3.61 -12.13
C LYS A 86 -2.27 2.52 -12.22
N TYR A 87 -2.14 1.86 -13.37
CA TYR A 87 -1.05 0.92 -13.59
C TYR A 87 0.30 1.66 -13.58
N ASN A 88 1.31 1.10 -12.93
CA ASN A 88 2.61 1.76 -12.75
C ASN A 88 3.38 2.01 -14.07
N THR A 89 3.02 1.34 -15.16
CA THR A 89 3.60 1.49 -16.50
C THR A 89 2.78 2.34 -17.46
N PHE A 90 1.64 2.87 -17.02
CA PHE A 90 0.78 3.73 -17.84
C PHE A 90 1.20 5.19 -17.66
N ASP A 91 1.54 5.89 -18.75
CA ASP A 91 1.80 7.33 -18.81
C ASP A 91 0.50 8.13 -19.05
#